data_AF-A0A0Q9J3J0-F1
#
_entry.id   AF-A0A0Q9J3J0-F1
#
_cell.length_a   1.000
_cell.length_b   1.000
_cell.length_c   1.000
_cell.angle_alpha   90.00
_cell.angle_beta   90.00
_cell.angle_gamma   90.00
#
_symmetry.space_group_name_H-M   'P 1'
#
loop_
_entity.id
_entity.type
_entity.pdbx_description
1 polymer ?
#
loop_
_entity_poly.entity_id
_entity_poly.type
_entity_poly.pdbx_seq_one_letter_code
_entity_poly.pdbx_strand_id
1 'polypeptide(L)'
;MPMSLDIRDFGFEPGSTEDAGAALRDAVQAARQSTGRTRLELPAGDYHVWPETSAHRELFVSNTVGTDPRFSTKAIGLLLEDVRDLEVAAQGARLIVHGRQSALAVIDSSRVAIDELEVDWAVPTVIDVTVMDAGVDAGGAWRLLSLPACTRFRIDGTDVVWMSEESPYTGELYWSGRAALGYSQILDPVSGRVQRAACPLFGDVAHIERVDARTILVSYVSASAHDDRGLVYQLRETDRDHPGMLVLDSADVALQRLRIGYLHGFGLVAQNSADLTLDGVVFRPPEGTGRVTAGFADFVQCSGMRGRVDIRGCEFDGPHDDAINVHGTYLAVATAEANQLDLEYRHDQTGGFPQFAPGETIELVRRRTLQPVHTATVEHVTGPTGRDTASSSSPMRVGVAGDLPADVLAAARAGELAAENTTRTPEVAIVGCVFRHVPTRAILVTTRRSIRIETCRFESITMPCIQIAGDAVDWWESGPVTDVAIIGNTFRDVSAGTLVVAPGIPAEGPAVHGAIVFEANDVELTEPLIAELRGLRSFIARDNVLSWSRRAAPGHVLAVVSADPDVLVEWEGVGSDSPFPTVLRDLGETPWRVS
;
A
#
# COMPACT_ATOMS: atom_id res chain seq x y z
N MET A 1 21.82 32.26 -1.56
CA MET A 1 22.20 30.90 -1.99
C MET A 1 21.70 29.95 -0.90
N PRO A 2 21.23 28.75 -1.24
CA PRO A 2 20.88 27.76 -0.22
C PRO A 2 22.12 27.43 0.63
N MET A 3 21.92 27.17 1.91
CA MET A 3 22.95 26.59 2.77
C MET A 3 23.23 25.17 2.26
N SER A 4 24.50 24.83 2.06
CA SER A 4 24.90 23.49 1.62
C SER A 4 25.47 22.74 2.82
N LEU A 5 24.97 21.53 3.05
CA LEU A 5 25.48 20.58 4.01
C LEU A 5 25.95 19.35 3.25
N ASP A 6 27.19 18.92 3.47
CA ASP A 6 27.70 17.68 2.91
C ASP A 6 27.83 16.66 4.03
N ILE A 7 27.36 15.43 3.82
CA ILE A 7 27.45 14.37 4.83
C ILE A 7 28.88 14.08 5.30
N ARG A 8 29.89 14.38 4.47
CA ARG A 8 31.31 14.24 4.82
C ARG A 8 31.75 15.21 5.92
N ASP A 9 31.11 16.36 6.03
CA ASP A 9 31.35 17.32 7.11
C ASP A 9 30.88 16.79 8.47
N PHE A 10 30.08 15.73 8.47
CA PHE A 10 29.58 15.01 9.65
C PHE A 10 30.34 13.69 9.90
N GLY A 11 31.51 13.52 9.27
CA GLY A 11 32.44 12.43 9.57
C GLY A 11 32.10 11.08 8.95
N PHE A 12 31.22 11.04 7.94
CA PHE A 12 30.91 9.81 7.20
C PHE A 12 31.55 9.82 5.81
N GLU A 13 32.17 8.70 5.43
CA GLU A 13 32.72 8.47 4.09
C GLU A 13 31.72 7.65 3.24
N PRO A 14 31.15 8.21 2.16
CA PRO A 14 30.22 7.49 1.28
C PRO A 14 30.78 6.18 0.73
N GLY A 15 30.00 5.09 0.75
CA GLY A 15 30.45 3.77 0.33
C GLY A 15 31.26 3.00 1.39
N SER A 16 31.44 3.58 2.58
CA SER A 16 31.91 2.85 3.75
C SER A 16 30.88 1.79 4.19
N THR A 17 31.36 0.69 4.77
CA THR A 17 30.51 -0.32 5.42
C THR A 17 30.19 0.03 6.88
N GLU A 18 30.63 1.21 7.35
CA GLU A 18 30.33 1.73 8.68
C GLU A 18 28.90 2.28 8.77
N ASP A 19 28.42 2.48 10.00
CA ASP A 19 27.09 3.02 10.27
C ASP A 19 27.00 4.52 10.00
N ALA A 20 26.15 4.87 9.03
CA ALA A 20 25.86 6.25 8.63
C ALA A 20 24.88 6.97 9.59
N GLY A 21 24.20 6.24 10.47
CA GLY A 21 23.08 6.73 11.26
C GLY A 21 23.41 7.99 12.08
N ALA A 22 24.58 8.02 12.72
CA ALA A 22 25.01 9.18 13.52
C ALA A 22 25.24 10.42 12.65
N ALA A 23 25.98 10.30 11.56
CA ALA A 23 26.26 11.40 10.64
C ALA A 23 24.99 11.94 9.99
N LEU A 24 24.05 11.05 9.60
CA LEU A 24 22.76 11.46 9.04
C LEU A 24 21.94 12.27 10.05
N ARG A 25 21.89 11.86 11.33
CA ARG A 25 21.20 12.63 12.38
C ARG A 25 21.82 13.99 12.59
N ASP A 26 23.15 14.07 12.67
CA ASP A 26 23.85 15.33 12.89
C ASP A 26 23.65 16.29 11.69
N ALA A 27 23.64 15.77 10.47
CA ALA A 27 23.36 16.52 9.26
C ALA A 27 21.92 17.07 9.23
N VAL A 28 20.93 16.25 9.59
CA VAL A 28 19.54 16.71 9.70
C VAL A 28 19.37 17.71 10.83
N GLN A 29 20.05 17.53 11.97
CA GLN A 29 20.04 18.50 13.06
C GLN A 29 20.59 19.86 12.61
N ALA A 30 21.68 19.87 11.83
CA ALA A 30 22.21 21.09 11.23
C ALA A 30 21.22 21.73 10.24
N ALA A 31 20.54 20.93 9.43
CA ALA A 31 19.51 21.41 8.52
C ALA A 31 18.33 22.05 9.27
N ARG A 32 17.88 21.44 10.37
CA ARG A 32 16.82 21.97 11.24
C ARG A 32 17.16 23.33 11.86
N GLN A 33 18.43 23.57 12.17
CA GLN A 33 18.89 24.84 12.74
C GLN A 33 19.07 25.96 11.69
N SER A 34 18.96 25.63 10.40
CA SER A 34 19.06 26.62 9.33
C SER A 34 17.83 27.53 9.27
N THR A 35 18.04 28.79 8.89
CA THR A 35 16.97 29.81 8.82
C THR A 35 16.47 30.06 7.39
N GLY A 36 16.93 29.29 6.42
CA GLY A 36 16.58 29.43 5.01
C GLY A 36 16.70 28.11 4.27
N ARG A 37 16.57 28.16 2.94
CA ARG A 37 16.68 26.96 2.09
C ARG A 37 18.00 26.24 2.33
N THR A 38 17.91 24.95 2.57
CA THR A 38 19.06 24.09 2.84
C THR A 38 19.08 22.92 1.87
N ARG A 39 20.28 22.59 1.39
CA ARG A 39 20.55 21.43 0.55
C ARG A 39 21.47 20.49 1.34
N LEU A 40 21.00 19.28 1.62
CA LEU A 40 21.80 18.19 2.16
C LEU A 40 22.28 17.31 1.00
N GLU A 41 23.58 17.24 0.81
CA GLU A 41 24.23 16.43 -0.22
C GLU A 41 24.64 15.09 0.38
N LEU A 42 24.13 14.01 -0.24
CA LEU A 42 24.56 12.64 -0.02
C LEU A 42 25.31 12.20 -1.29
N PRO A 43 26.65 12.30 -1.34
CA PRO A 43 27.41 11.86 -2.50
C PRO A 43 27.24 10.36 -2.80
N ALA A 44 27.57 9.96 -4.02
CA ALA A 44 27.40 8.57 -4.43
C ALA A 44 28.15 7.58 -3.51
N GLY A 45 27.45 6.51 -3.14
CA GLY A 45 27.95 5.50 -2.20
C GLY A 45 26.85 4.81 -1.41
N ASP A 46 27.19 3.70 -0.79
CA ASP A 46 26.31 3.01 0.16
C ASP A 46 26.34 3.72 1.53
N TYR A 47 25.15 3.83 2.13
CA TYR A 47 24.89 4.39 3.44
C TYR A 47 24.16 3.32 4.25
N HIS A 48 24.90 2.58 5.06
CA HIS A 48 24.32 1.55 5.90
C HIS A 48 23.74 2.15 7.18
N VAL A 49 22.52 1.76 7.54
CA VAL A 49 21.85 2.22 8.78
C VAL A 49 21.30 1.04 9.58
N TRP A 50 21.58 1.04 10.88
CA TRP A 50 21.17 -0.02 11.81
C TRP A 50 20.18 0.48 12.84
N PRO A 51 19.17 -0.33 13.22
CA PRO A 51 18.12 0.11 14.12
C PRO A 51 18.68 0.55 15.47
N GLU A 52 19.78 -0.05 15.95
CA GLU A 52 20.39 0.28 17.24
C GLU A 52 20.89 1.73 17.35
N THR A 53 21.31 2.33 16.23
CA THR A 53 21.75 3.73 16.21
C THR A 53 20.74 4.66 15.58
N SER A 54 19.82 4.15 14.75
CA SER A 54 18.73 4.91 14.11
C SER A 54 17.86 5.69 15.11
N ALA A 55 17.15 6.69 14.60
CA ALA A 55 16.20 7.44 15.42
C ALA A 55 15.01 6.54 15.80
N HIS A 56 14.54 6.63 17.05
CA HIS A 56 13.37 5.90 17.53
C HIS A 56 12.24 6.86 17.88
N ARG A 57 11.03 6.56 17.44
CA ARG A 57 9.82 7.32 17.77
C ARG A 57 8.69 6.37 18.14
N GLU A 58 7.93 6.69 19.18
CA GLU A 58 6.63 6.07 19.39
C GLU A 58 5.66 6.62 18.33
N LEU A 59 5.16 5.78 17.44
CA LEU A 59 4.30 6.17 16.32
C LEU A 59 3.18 5.16 16.09
N PHE A 60 1.99 5.68 15.82
CA PHE A 60 0.81 4.91 15.44
C PHE A 60 0.43 5.24 14.00
N VAL A 61 0.46 4.23 13.15
CA VAL A 61 0.38 4.38 11.69
C VAL A 61 -0.80 3.57 11.15
N SER A 62 -1.66 4.20 10.36
CA SER A 62 -2.84 3.61 9.72
C SER A 62 -2.49 2.31 8.98
N ASN A 63 -3.36 1.30 9.07
CA ASN A 63 -3.30 0.01 8.36
C ASN A 63 -2.04 -0.85 8.62
N THR A 64 -1.26 -0.51 9.65
CA THR A 64 -0.11 -1.30 10.09
C THR A 64 -0.54 -2.33 11.15
N VAL A 65 -0.21 -2.06 12.41
CA VAL A 65 -0.48 -2.91 13.58
C VAL A 65 -1.36 -2.19 14.62
N GLY A 66 -2.01 -1.09 14.21
CA GLY A 66 -2.89 -0.29 15.06
C GLY A 66 -2.21 0.14 16.36
N THR A 67 -2.84 -0.17 17.49
CA THR A 67 -2.36 0.21 18.83
C THR A 67 -1.58 -0.89 19.54
N ASP A 68 -1.04 -1.87 18.82
CA ASP A 68 -0.27 -2.95 19.44
C ASP A 68 1.01 -2.42 20.12
N PRO A 69 1.13 -2.52 21.46
CA PRO A 69 2.26 -1.96 22.18
C PRO A 69 3.58 -2.69 21.89
N ARG A 70 3.56 -3.89 21.30
CA ARG A 70 4.77 -4.62 20.89
C ARG A 70 5.55 -3.87 19.82
N PHE A 71 4.86 -3.03 19.05
CA PHE A 71 5.39 -2.37 17.87
C PHE A 71 5.27 -0.86 17.93
N SER A 72 4.89 -0.24 19.07
CA SER A 72 4.64 1.20 19.12
C SER A 72 5.88 2.04 18.80
N THR A 73 7.08 1.53 19.06
CA THR A 73 8.34 2.21 18.74
C THR A 73 8.84 1.80 17.36
N LYS A 74 9.07 2.79 16.48
CA LYS A 74 9.64 2.61 15.15
C LYS A 74 11.08 3.10 15.13
N ALA A 75 12.01 2.25 14.70
CA ALA A 75 13.35 2.68 14.30
C ALA A 75 13.28 3.27 12.88
N ILE A 76 14.02 4.35 12.61
CA ILE A 76 13.98 5.10 11.36
C ILE A 76 15.41 5.44 10.93
N GLY A 77 15.83 4.91 9.77
CA GLY A 77 17.17 5.09 9.22
C GLY A 77 17.51 6.54 8.92
N LEU A 78 16.72 7.16 8.02
CA LEU A 78 16.80 8.59 7.71
C LEU A 78 15.54 9.30 8.21
N LEU A 79 15.66 10.03 9.33
CA LEU A 79 14.56 10.81 9.89
C LEU A 79 14.75 12.30 9.58
N LEU A 80 13.86 12.86 8.76
CA LEU A 80 13.72 14.29 8.51
C LEU A 80 12.59 14.86 9.38
N GLU A 81 12.92 15.37 10.56
CA GLU A 81 11.93 15.82 11.55
C GLU A 81 12.08 17.31 11.91
N ASP A 82 10.95 18.03 11.95
CA ASP A 82 10.88 19.47 12.23
C ASP A 82 11.82 20.29 11.32
N VAL A 83 11.91 19.90 10.04
CA VAL A 83 12.69 20.60 9.02
C VAL A 83 11.79 21.39 8.07
N ARG A 84 12.33 22.50 7.54
CA ARG A 84 11.64 23.36 6.59
C ARG A 84 12.57 23.76 5.46
N ASP A 85 12.05 23.81 4.23
CA ASP A 85 12.80 24.25 3.06
C ASP A 85 14.09 23.41 2.81
N LEU A 86 13.97 22.08 2.87
CA LEU A 86 15.09 21.14 2.74
C LEU A 86 15.04 20.38 1.41
N GLU A 87 16.14 20.40 0.67
CA GLU A 87 16.41 19.53 -0.47
C GLU A 87 17.47 18.49 -0.08
N VAL A 88 17.18 17.21 -0.22
CA VAL A 88 18.15 16.12 -0.09
C VAL A 88 18.54 15.68 -1.50
N ALA A 89 19.78 15.97 -1.90
CA ALA A 89 20.32 15.59 -3.19
C ALA A 89 21.18 14.33 -3.02
N ALA A 90 20.71 13.20 -3.56
CA ALA A 90 21.25 11.87 -3.27
C ALA A 90 21.66 11.10 -4.54
N GLN A 91 22.13 11.82 -5.57
CA GLN A 91 22.51 11.20 -6.84
C GLN A 91 23.60 10.11 -6.65
N GLY A 92 23.20 8.86 -6.91
CA GLY A 92 24.07 7.69 -6.77
C GLY A 92 24.28 7.22 -5.32
N ALA A 93 23.58 7.82 -4.36
CA ALA A 93 23.57 7.37 -2.97
C ALA A 93 22.52 6.26 -2.78
N ARG A 94 22.88 5.27 -1.98
CA ARG A 94 22.01 4.14 -1.66
C ARG A 94 21.93 3.90 -0.16
N LEU A 95 20.74 4.03 0.39
CA LEU A 95 20.46 3.71 1.78
C LEU A 95 20.23 2.20 1.93
N ILE A 96 21.17 1.51 2.58
CA ILE A 96 21.08 0.08 2.89
C ILE A 96 20.56 -0.08 4.31
N VAL A 97 19.33 -0.56 4.41
CA VAL A 97 18.62 -0.69 5.68
C VAL A 97 18.86 -2.07 6.27
N HIS A 98 19.30 -2.11 7.53
CA HIS A 98 19.52 -3.35 8.27
C HIS A 98 18.36 -3.69 9.21
N GLY A 99 18.05 -4.97 9.36
CA GLY A 99 16.99 -5.43 10.24
C GLY A 99 15.59 -4.84 9.95
N ARG A 100 14.76 -4.80 10.99
CA ARG A 100 13.38 -4.28 10.94
C ARG A 100 13.35 -2.82 11.37
N GLN A 101 13.23 -1.91 10.41
CA GLN A 101 13.11 -0.46 10.65
C GLN A 101 12.42 0.21 9.45
N SER A 102 12.01 1.47 9.59
CA SER A 102 11.60 2.31 8.46
C SER A 102 12.85 2.86 7.77
N ALA A 103 12.90 2.89 6.44
CA ALA A 103 14.03 3.46 5.72
C ALA A 103 14.13 4.98 5.92
N LEU A 104 13.01 5.66 5.69
CA LEU A 104 12.91 7.11 5.64
C LEU A 104 11.61 7.57 6.31
N ALA A 105 11.68 8.64 7.10
CA ALA A 105 10.49 9.36 7.53
C ALA A 105 10.64 10.87 7.38
N VAL A 106 9.58 11.55 6.93
CA VAL A 106 9.41 13.01 6.96
C VAL A 106 8.31 13.32 7.97
N ILE A 107 8.67 13.99 9.06
CA ILE A 107 7.80 14.18 10.22
C ILE A 107 7.75 15.67 10.61
N ASP A 108 6.57 16.21 10.88
CA ASP A 108 6.36 17.58 11.36
C ASP A 108 7.08 18.64 10.51
N SER A 109 7.17 18.39 9.19
CA SER A 109 8.05 19.13 8.28
C SER A 109 7.28 19.80 7.15
N SER A 110 7.92 20.76 6.47
CA SER A 110 7.30 21.38 5.29
C SER A 110 8.28 21.78 4.20
N ARG A 111 7.87 21.68 2.92
CA ARG A 111 8.73 21.99 1.75
C ARG A 111 10.01 21.16 1.79
N VAL A 112 9.83 19.83 1.72
CA VAL A 112 10.91 18.85 1.74
C VAL A 112 10.94 18.13 0.40
N ALA A 113 12.09 18.16 -0.28
CA ALA A 113 12.31 17.40 -1.50
C ALA A 113 13.45 16.39 -1.29
N ILE A 114 13.26 15.15 -1.72
CA ILE A 114 14.32 14.13 -1.75
C ILE A 114 14.43 13.65 -3.19
N ASP A 115 15.66 13.66 -3.70
CA ASP A 115 15.92 13.41 -5.11
C ASP A 115 17.00 12.34 -5.33
N GLU A 116 16.70 11.38 -6.21
CA GLU A 116 17.60 10.33 -6.71
C GLU A 116 18.17 9.34 -5.67
N LEU A 117 17.56 9.25 -4.48
CA LEU A 117 17.95 8.26 -3.46
C LEU A 117 17.52 6.84 -3.86
N GLU A 118 18.45 5.88 -3.78
CA GLU A 118 18.13 4.45 -3.79
C GLU A 118 17.94 3.93 -2.35
N VAL A 119 16.97 3.04 -2.15
CA VAL A 119 16.67 2.42 -0.85
C VAL A 119 16.52 0.91 -1.06
N ASP A 120 17.23 0.12 -0.25
CA ASP A 120 17.10 -1.34 -0.24
C ASP A 120 17.42 -1.91 1.15
N TRP A 121 17.08 -3.18 1.37
CA TRP A 121 17.36 -3.90 2.61
C TRP A 121 18.55 -4.86 2.44
N ALA A 122 19.39 -4.93 3.47
CA ALA A 122 20.50 -5.88 3.52
C ALA A 122 20.00 -7.33 3.43
N VAL A 123 18.95 -7.66 4.19
CA VAL A 123 18.22 -8.93 4.08
C VAL A 123 16.70 -8.67 4.19
N PRO A 124 15.96 -8.69 3.08
CA PRO A 124 14.51 -8.47 3.06
C PRO A 124 13.73 -9.50 3.89
N THR A 125 12.63 -9.07 4.52
CA THR A 125 11.72 -9.95 5.29
C THR A 125 10.73 -10.75 4.44
N VAL A 126 10.83 -10.65 3.12
CA VAL A 126 10.15 -11.55 2.17
C VAL A 126 11.20 -12.49 1.57
N ILE A 127 10.86 -13.77 1.48
CA ILE A 127 11.66 -14.79 0.84
C ILE A 127 11.05 -15.16 -0.50
N ASP A 128 11.79 -14.91 -1.59
CA ASP A 128 11.46 -15.44 -2.90
C ASP A 128 12.13 -16.81 -3.09
N VAL A 129 11.38 -17.81 -3.55
CA VAL A 129 11.83 -19.18 -3.76
C VAL A 129 11.41 -19.65 -5.14
N THR A 130 12.37 -19.85 -6.05
CA THR A 130 12.11 -20.34 -7.41
C THR A 130 12.17 -21.86 -7.46
N VAL A 131 11.15 -22.52 -8.01
CA VAL A 131 11.22 -23.95 -8.32
C VAL A 131 11.97 -24.14 -9.64
N MET A 132 13.25 -24.51 -9.58
CA MET A 132 14.09 -24.69 -10.76
C MET A 132 13.74 -25.95 -11.54
N ASP A 133 13.45 -27.03 -10.81
CA ASP A 133 13.08 -28.31 -11.39
C ASP A 133 12.28 -29.14 -10.37
N ALA A 134 11.53 -30.13 -10.87
CA ALA A 134 10.76 -31.05 -10.04
C ALA A 134 10.65 -32.41 -10.73
N GLY A 135 10.51 -33.47 -9.96
CA GLY A 135 10.42 -34.82 -10.51
C GLY A 135 9.93 -35.85 -9.51
N VAL A 136 9.85 -37.10 -9.97
CA VAL A 136 9.53 -38.28 -9.16
C VAL A 136 10.57 -39.35 -9.45
N ASP A 137 11.15 -39.92 -8.41
CA ASP A 137 12.03 -41.08 -8.49
C ASP A 137 11.58 -42.21 -7.55
N ALA A 138 12.44 -43.21 -7.34
CA ALA A 138 12.13 -44.34 -6.47
C ALA A 138 11.94 -43.96 -4.99
N GLY A 139 12.49 -42.81 -4.57
CA GLY A 139 12.41 -42.26 -3.22
C GLY A 139 11.22 -41.34 -2.98
N GLY A 140 10.51 -40.91 -4.04
CA GLY A 140 9.33 -40.05 -3.97
C GLY A 140 9.42 -38.87 -4.94
N ALA A 141 8.52 -37.90 -4.75
CA ALA A 141 8.58 -36.63 -5.46
C ALA A 141 9.68 -35.73 -4.88
N TRP A 142 10.23 -34.84 -5.69
CA TRP A 142 11.22 -33.85 -5.26
C TRP A 142 11.07 -32.52 -6.00
N ARG A 143 11.57 -31.45 -5.38
CA ARG A 143 11.73 -30.12 -5.98
C ARG A 143 13.15 -29.59 -5.72
N LEU A 144 13.77 -29.01 -6.74
CA LEU A 144 15.00 -28.24 -6.64
C LEU A 144 14.66 -26.76 -6.57
N LEU A 145 14.99 -26.12 -5.46
CA LEU A 145 14.64 -24.73 -5.15
C LEU A 145 15.88 -23.84 -5.30
N SER A 146 15.72 -22.65 -5.87
CA SER A 146 16.75 -21.60 -5.94
C SER A 146 16.30 -20.35 -5.19
N LEU A 147 17.25 -19.74 -4.48
CA LEU A 147 17.05 -18.58 -3.62
C LEU A 147 17.87 -17.38 -4.11
N PRO A 148 17.36 -16.15 -3.97
CA PRO A 148 18.14 -14.92 -4.13
C PRO A 148 19.40 -14.92 -3.27
N ALA A 149 20.44 -14.21 -3.71
CA ALA A 149 21.73 -14.18 -3.00
C ALA A 149 21.66 -13.55 -1.60
N CYS A 150 20.69 -12.68 -1.35
CA CYS A 150 20.46 -12.06 -0.04
C CYS A 150 19.81 -13.04 0.96
N THR A 151 19.14 -14.10 0.49
CA THR A 151 18.41 -15.03 1.36
C THR A 151 19.36 -15.91 2.15
N ARG A 152 19.30 -15.82 3.48
CA ARG A 152 20.07 -16.67 4.38
C ARG A 152 19.16 -17.73 5.00
N PHE A 153 19.67 -18.95 5.11
CA PHE A 153 18.90 -20.06 5.66
C PHE A 153 19.78 -21.08 6.38
N ARG A 154 19.16 -21.97 7.14
CA ARG A 154 19.71 -23.25 7.61
C ARG A 154 18.67 -24.35 7.51
N ILE A 155 19.12 -25.59 7.38
CA ILE A 155 18.24 -26.77 7.39
C ILE A 155 18.12 -27.27 8.83
N ASP A 156 16.90 -27.63 9.21
CA ASP A 156 16.55 -28.12 10.55
C ASP A 156 15.68 -29.37 10.41
N GLY A 157 16.31 -30.52 10.20
CA GLY A 157 15.60 -31.78 9.90
C GLY A 157 14.87 -31.70 8.56
N THR A 158 13.54 -31.76 8.60
CA THR A 158 12.64 -31.67 7.42
C THR A 158 12.10 -30.26 7.20
N ASP A 159 12.73 -29.25 7.81
CA ASP A 159 12.30 -27.86 7.80
C ASP A 159 13.45 -26.92 7.41
N VAL A 160 13.12 -25.71 6.98
CA VAL A 160 14.07 -24.63 6.66
C VAL A 160 13.81 -23.46 7.59
N VAL A 161 14.89 -22.94 8.17
CA VAL A 161 14.87 -21.70 8.96
C VAL A 161 15.49 -20.58 8.14
N TRP A 162 14.69 -19.57 7.80
CA TRP A 162 15.09 -18.32 7.18
C TRP A 162 15.63 -17.37 8.25
N MET A 163 16.67 -16.61 7.92
CA MET A 163 17.36 -15.76 8.88
C MET A 163 17.77 -14.43 8.24
N SER A 164 17.78 -13.37 9.04
CA SER A 164 18.43 -12.12 8.69
C SER A 164 19.96 -12.21 8.79
N GLU A 165 20.63 -11.08 8.60
CA GLU A 165 21.96 -10.83 9.14
C GLU A 165 21.96 -10.74 10.68
N GLU A 166 23.13 -10.94 11.27
CA GLU A 166 23.39 -10.67 12.69
C GLU A 166 23.68 -9.18 12.88
N SER A 167 23.15 -8.59 13.95
CA SER A 167 23.46 -7.23 14.36
C SER A 167 24.95 -7.10 14.71
N PRO A 168 25.68 -6.11 14.16
CA PRO A 168 27.05 -5.83 14.58
C PRO A 168 27.13 -5.27 16.00
N TYR A 169 26.00 -4.84 16.58
CA TYR A 169 25.92 -4.25 17.93
C TYR A 169 25.57 -5.29 19.00
N THR A 170 24.69 -6.24 18.68
CA THR A 170 24.16 -7.20 19.67
C THR A 170 24.61 -8.63 19.41
N GLY A 171 24.98 -8.98 18.18
CA GLY A 171 25.28 -10.35 17.75
C GLY A 171 24.04 -11.23 17.52
N GLU A 172 22.83 -10.68 17.69
CA GLU A 172 21.58 -11.40 17.49
C GLU A 172 21.04 -11.22 16.07
N LEU A 173 20.24 -12.17 15.60
CA LEU A 173 19.50 -12.03 14.34
C LEU A 173 18.37 -11.00 14.50
N TYR A 174 18.25 -10.08 13.54
CA TYR A 174 17.10 -9.17 13.47
C TYR A 174 15.76 -9.87 13.27
N TRP A 175 15.75 -10.98 12.53
CA TRP A 175 14.56 -11.82 12.42
C TRP A 175 14.93 -13.24 11.97
N SER A 176 14.03 -14.17 12.27
CA SER A 176 14.04 -15.52 11.72
C SER A 176 12.61 -16.00 11.50
N GLY A 177 12.43 -16.97 10.61
CA GLY A 177 11.15 -17.60 10.34
C GLY A 177 11.33 -18.98 9.74
N ARG A 178 10.25 -19.76 9.60
CA ARG A 178 10.31 -21.16 9.19
C ARG A 178 9.41 -21.48 8.00
N ALA A 179 9.83 -22.45 7.19
CA ALA A 179 9.03 -23.05 6.12
C ALA A 179 8.29 -22.01 5.25
N ALA A 180 6.96 -22.10 5.17
CA ALA A 180 6.10 -21.26 4.35
C ALA A 180 5.89 -19.84 4.92
N LEU A 181 6.33 -19.57 6.15
CA LEU A 181 5.95 -18.38 6.93
C LEU A 181 4.42 -18.23 7.07
N GLY A 182 3.95 -17.09 7.58
CA GLY A 182 2.52 -16.85 7.81
C GLY A 182 1.69 -16.52 6.55
N TYR A 183 2.32 -16.15 5.43
CA TYR A 183 1.63 -15.68 4.23
C TYR A 183 2.42 -15.99 2.95
N SER A 184 1.71 -16.32 1.86
CA SER A 184 2.33 -16.63 0.58
C SER A 184 1.53 -16.17 -0.64
N GLN A 185 2.27 -15.84 -1.70
CA GLN A 185 1.74 -15.67 -3.05
C GLN A 185 2.73 -16.23 -4.09
N ILE A 186 2.25 -16.46 -5.30
CA ILE A 186 2.98 -17.19 -6.34
C ILE A 186 3.02 -16.32 -7.60
N LEU A 187 4.22 -16.04 -8.08
CA LEU A 187 4.46 -15.47 -9.40
C LEU A 187 4.66 -16.61 -10.41
N ASP A 188 3.95 -16.54 -11.52
CA ASP A 188 4.27 -17.26 -12.75
C ASP A 188 4.98 -16.30 -13.74
N PRO A 189 6.31 -16.42 -13.92
CA PRO A 189 7.06 -15.56 -14.82
C PRO A 189 6.65 -15.67 -16.29
N VAL A 190 6.01 -16.78 -16.70
CA VAL A 190 5.56 -16.97 -18.09
C VAL A 190 4.31 -16.15 -18.37
N SER A 191 3.35 -16.15 -17.44
CA SER A 191 2.13 -15.34 -17.58
C SER A 191 2.29 -13.91 -17.09
N GLY A 192 3.23 -13.64 -16.18
CA GLY A 192 3.38 -12.36 -15.48
C GLY A 192 2.38 -12.16 -14.34
N ARG A 193 1.61 -13.21 -13.98
CA ARG A 193 0.56 -13.13 -12.96
C ARG A 193 1.10 -13.48 -11.58
N VAL A 194 0.65 -12.74 -10.58
CA VAL A 194 0.85 -13.07 -9.17
C VAL A 194 -0.49 -13.42 -8.54
N GLN A 195 -0.54 -14.51 -7.78
CA GLN A 195 -1.77 -14.98 -7.13
C GLN A 195 -1.52 -15.34 -5.67
N ARG A 196 -2.43 -14.93 -4.79
CA ARG A 196 -2.47 -15.36 -3.39
C ARG A 196 -2.82 -16.85 -3.36
N ALA A 197 -1.92 -17.66 -2.81
CA ALA A 197 -2.09 -19.11 -2.74
C ALA A 197 -1.20 -19.67 -1.64
N ALA A 198 -1.62 -20.79 -1.03
CA ALA A 198 -0.82 -21.49 -0.03
C ALA A 198 0.50 -22.01 -0.65
N CYS A 199 1.58 -21.96 0.13
CA CYS A 199 2.87 -22.52 -0.26
C CYS A 199 2.93 -24.03 0.00
N PRO A 200 3.01 -24.89 -1.04
CA PRO A 200 3.09 -26.34 -0.88
C PRO A 200 4.53 -26.83 -0.67
N LEU A 201 5.54 -25.96 -0.79
CA LEU A 201 6.95 -26.35 -0.86
C LEU A 201 7.44 -27.13 0.37
N PHE A 202 6.85 -26.87 1.53
CA PHE A 202 7.29 -27.42 2.81
C PHE A 202 6.24 -28.32 3.49
N GLY A 203 5.22 -28.78 2.75
CA GLY A 203 4.28 -29.81 3.21
C GLY A 203 4.79 -31.22 2.90
N ASP A 204 4.50 -32.20 3.78
CA ASP A 204 4.85 -33.62 3.61
C ASP A 204 6.32 -33.90 3.23
N VAL A 205 7.23 -33.11 3.77
CA VAL A 205 8.67 -33.20 3.49
C VAL A 205 9.27 -34.44 4.16
N ALA A 206 9.94 -35.27 3.38
CA ALA A 206 10.71 -36.42 3.85
C ALA A 206 12.16 -36.03 4.18
N HIS A 207 12.78 -35.16 3.38
CA HIS A 207 14.18 -34.75 3.54
C HIS A 207 14.45 -33.41 2.85
N ILE A 208 15.34 -32.61 3.44
CA ILE A 208 15.85 -31.38 2.85
C ILE A 208 17.37 -31.44 2.82
N GLU A 209 17.96 -31.18 1.66
CA GLU A 209 19.41 -31.14 1.46
C GLU A 209 19.84 -29.78 0.92
N ARG A 210 20.93 -29.23 1.48
CA ARG A 210 21.59 -28.06 0.92
C ARG A 210 22.50 -28.53 -0.20
N VAL A 211 22.17 -28.13 -1.43
CA VAL A 211 23.01 -28.41 -2.60
C VAL A 211 24.18 -27.42 -2.65
N ASP A 212 23.90 -26.12 -2.44
CA ASP A 212 24.90 -25.05 -2.37
C ASP A 212 24.39 -23.84 -1.56
N ALA A 213 25.05 -22.69 -1.66
CA ALA A 213 24.68 -21.46 -0.93
C ALA A 213 23.29 -20.90 -1.27
N ARG A 214 22.73 -21.23 -2.43
CA ARG A 214 21.45 -20.70 -2.95
C ARG A 214 20.49 -21.80 -3.42
N THR A 215 20.88 -23.06 -3.33
CA THR A 215 20.10 -24.18 -3.86
C THR A 215 19.76 -25.20 -2.78
N ILE A 216 18.49 -25.59 -2.71
CA ILE A 216 17.95 -26.58 -1.78
C ILE A 216 17.22 -27.67 -2.56
N LEU A 217 17.47 -28.93 -2.23
CA LEU A 217 16.67 -30.07 -2.70
C LEU A 217 15.68 -30.45 -1.61
N VAL A 218 14.38 -30.48 -1.93
CA VAL A 218 13.32 -30.94 -1.04
C VAL A 218 12.74 -32.22 -1.60
N SER A 219 12.77 -33.30 -0.82
CA SER A 219 12.16 -34.59 -1.14
C SER A 219 10.91 -34.81 -0.30
N TYR A 220 9.86 -35.37 -0.89
CA TYR A 220 8.55 -35.51 -0.28
C TYR A 220 8.20 -36.97 0.00
N VAL A 221 7.36 -37.20 1.01
CA VAL A 221 6.85 -38.54 1.35
C VAL A 221 5.96 -39.09 0.22
N SER A 222 5.25 -38.21 -0.50
CA SER A 222 4.39 -38.58 -1.61
C SER A 222 5.19 -38.81 -2.91
N ALA A 223 4.68 -39.66 -3.80
CA ALA A 223 5.20 -39.85 -5.15
C ALA A 223 4.39 -39.06 -6.21
N SER A 224 3.62 -38.06 -5.78
CA SER A 224 2.82 -37.22 -6.68
C SER A 224 3.70 -36.19 -7.38
N ALA A 225 3.69 -36.18 -8.71
CA ALA A 225 4.42 -35.17 -9.48
C ALA A 225 3.90 -33.76 -9.17
N HIS A 226 4.81 -32.78 -9.23
CA HIS A 226 4.53 -31.36 -9.04
C HIS A 226 4.64 -30.62 -10.37
N ASP A 227 3.69 -29.74 -10.67
CA ASP A 227 3.61 -28.97 -11.91
C ASP A 227 3.77 -27.46 -11.64
N ASP A 228 4.83 -27.13 -10.89
CA ASP A 228 5.15 -25.75 -10.46
C ASP A 228 6.56 -25.33 -10.85
N ARG A 229 7.19 -26.06 -11.78
CA ARG A 229 8.50 -25.69 -12.33
C ARG A 229 8.45 -24.30 -12.96
N GLY A 230 9.38 -23.45 -12.55
CA GLY A 230 9.50 -22.06 -13.00
C GLY A 230 8.70 -21.06 -12.16
N LEU A 231 7.78 -21.51 -11.29
CA LEU A 231 7.05 -20.63 -10.40
C LEU A 231 7.95 -20.09 -9.28
N VAL A 232 7.65 -18.88 -8.82
CA VAL A 232 8.35 -18.22 -7.72
C VAL A 232 7.38 -18.02 -6.56
N TYR A 233 7.66 -18.68 -5.44
CA TYR A 233 6.91 -18.54 -4.20
C TYR A 233 7.47 -17.39 -3.38
N GLN A 234 6.62 -16.46 -2.98
CA GLN A 234 6.97 -15.27 -2.21
C GLN A 234 6.38 -15.41 -0.81
N LEU A 235 7.23 -15.50 0.20
CA LEU A 235 6.87 -15.93 1.55
C LEU A 235 7.18 -14.82 2.56
N ARG A 236 6.26 -14.52 3.47
CA ARG A 236 6.48 -13.54 4.55
C ARG A 236 5.64 -13.84 5.79
N GLU A 237 6.00 -13.19 6.90
CA GLU A 237 5.08 -13.07 8.04
C GLU A 237 3.97 -12.05 7.76
N THR A 238 3.03 -11.88 8.68
CA THR A 238 1.86 -10.99 8.51
C THR A 238 1.94 -9.67 9.26
N ASP A 239 2.77 -9.58 10.29
CA ASP A 239 2.90 -8.36 11.10
C ASP A 239 3.51 -7.22 10.28
N ARG A 240 2.74 -6.14 10.09
CA ARG A 240 3.14 -4.92 9.38
C ARG A 240 3.76 -3.92 10.36
N ASP A 241 4.82 -4.33 11.06
CA ASP A 241 5.29 -3.62 12.26
C ASP A 241 5.91 -2.23 12.02
N HIS A 242 6.32 -1.92 10.79
CA HIS A 242 6.83 -0.60 10.39
C HIS A 242 6.19 -0.14 9.08
N PRO A 243 5.95 1.18 8.88
CA PRO A 243 5.89 1.70 7.53
C PRO A 243 7.29 1.63 6.90
N GLY A 244 7.42 1.09 5.68
CA GLY A 244 8.72 1.05 5.01
C GLY A 244 9.29 2.45 4.79
N MET A 245 8.42 3.41 4.50
CA MET A 245 8.70 4.86 4.50
C MET A 245 7.50 5.63 5.07
N LEU A 246 7.70 6.82 5.62
CA LEU A 246 6.63 7.58 6.28
C LEU A 246 6.66 9.07 5.93
N VAL A 247 5.49 9.66 5.65
CA VAL A 247 5.25 11.10 5.66
C VAL A 247 4.14 11.36 6.67
N LEU A 248 4.46 12.01 7.79
CA LEU A 248 3.55 12.20 8.90
C LEU A 248 3.50 13.67 9.32
N ASP A 249 2.29 14.19 9.50
CA ASP A 249 2.03 15.56 9.96
C ASP A 249 2.84 16.63 9.20
N SER A 250 3.03 16.42 7.88
CA SER A 250 3.92 17.22 7.04
C SER A 250 3.18 17.82 5.82
N ALA A 251 3.77 18.83 5.19
CA ALA A 251 3.15 19.50 4.03
C ALA A 251 4.15 19.84 2.92
N ASP A 252 3.78 19.68 1.65
CA ASP A 252 4.64 19.93 0.50
C ASP A 252 5.91 19.06 0.55
N VAL A 253 5.69 17.77 0.35
CA VAL A 253 6.74 16.73 0.35
C VAL A 253 6.85 16.13 -1.04
N ALA A 254 8.03 16.19 -1.63
CA ALA A 254 8.33 15.64 -2.96
C ALA A 254 9.38 14.54 -2.87
N LEU A 255 9.03 13.34 -3.34
CA LEU A 255 9.96 12.23 -3.55
C LEU A 255 10.15 12.06 -5.05
N GLN A 256 11.35 12.35 -5.55
CA GLN A 256 11.63 12.46 -6.97
C GLN A 256 12.72 11.48 -7.39
N ARG A 257 12.45 10.68 -8.43
CA ARG A 257 13.43 9.76 -9.05
C ARG A 257 14.04 8.75 -8.08
N LEU A 258 13.36 8.45 -6.97
CA LEU A 258 13.79 7.42 -6.02
C LEU A 258 13.76 6.03 -6.67
N ARG A 259 14.65 5.15 -6.21
CA ARG A 259 14.68 3.73 -6.56
C ARG A 259 14.47 2.92 -5.29
N ILE A 260 13.36 2.21 -5.20
CA ILE A 260 12.96 1.46 -4.01
C ILE A 260 13.05 -0.03 -4.34
N GLY A 261 14.12 -0.67 -3.85
CA GLY A 261 14.40 -2.09 -4.06
C GLY A 261 13.56 -3.01 -3.19
N TYR A 262 13.22 -2.57 -1.98
CA TYR A 262 12.38 -3.28 -1.03
C TYR A 262 11.78 -2.32 0.01
N LEU A 263 10.60 -2.63 0.56
CA LEU A 263 10.00 -1.98 1.74
C LEU A 263 9.50 -3.03 2.75
N HIS A 264 10.01 -2.92 3.99
CA HIS A 264 9.66 -3.79 5.11
C HIS A 264 8.38 -3.35 5.83
N GLY A 265 7.58 -4.33 6.26
CA GLY A 265 6.40 -4.15 7.11
C GLY A 265 5.19 -3.60 6.34
N PHE A 266 5.33 -2.43 5.74
CA PHE A 266 4.33 -1.80 4.89
C PHE A 266 5.01 -0.92 3.83
N GLY A 267 4.24 -0.22 3.01
CA GLY A 267 4.76 0.71 2.01
C GLY A 267 5.21 2.06 2.54
N LEU A 268 5.24 3.04 1.64
CA LEU A 268 5.24 4.46 1.95
C LEU A 268 3.85 4.84 2.48
N VAL A 269 3.75 5.20 3.76
CA VAL A 269 2.52 5.74 4.34
C VAL A 269 2.62 7.25 4.41
N ALA A 270 1.64 7.95 3.85
CA ALA A 270 1.41 9.37 4.07
C ALA A 270 0.16 9.54 4.95
N GLN A 271 0.35 10.03 6.17
CA GLN A 271 -0.70 10.13 7.20
C GLN A 271 -0.82 11.57 7.70
N ASN A 272 -2.07 12.05 7.82
CA ASN A 272 -2.41 13.38 8.34
C ASN A 272 -1.58 14.53 7.72
N SER A 273 -1.17 14.37 6.46
CA SER A 273 -0.26 15.28 5.77
C SER A 273 -0.98 16.02 4.63
N ALA A 274 -0.27 16.92 3.95
CA ALA A 274 -0.78 17.66 2.79
C ALA A 274 0.24 17.68 1.67
N ASP A 275 -0.24 17.70 0.42
CA ASP A 275 0.59 17.97 -0.76
C ASP A 275 1.80 17.02 -0.90
N LEU A 276 1.51 15.76 -1.29
CA LEU A 276 2.51 14.74 -1.57
C LEU A 276 2.74 14.63 -3.08
N THR A 277 4.00 14.67 -3.50
CA THR A 277 4.40 14.38 -4.89
C THR A 277 5.34 13.16 -4.93
N LEU A 278 4.97 12.17 -5.74
CA LEU A 278 5.85 11.10 -6.20
C LEU A 278 6.08 11.30 -7.70
N ASP A 279 7.33 11.53 -8.10
CA ASP A 279 7.68 11.88 -9.48
C ASP A 279 8.81 10.99 -9.98
N GLY A 280 8.51 10.03 -10.86
CA GLY A 280 9.50 9.11 -11.41
C GLY A 280 10.06 8.10 -10.40
N VAL A 281 9.32 7.81 -9.33
CA VAL A 281 9.72 6.83 -8.31
C VAL A 281 9.50 5.41 -8.84
N VAL A 282 10.48 4.53 -8.65
CA VAL A 282 10.39 3.13 -9.11
C VAL A 282 10.52 2.18 -7.93
N PHE A 283 9.42 1.47 -7.66
CA PHE A 283 9.34 0.36 -6.73
C PHE A 283 9.55 -0.93 -7.52
N ARG A 284 10.75 -1.49 -7.45
CA ARG A 284 11.12 -2.70 -8.19
C ARG A 284 12.33 -3.38 -7.52
N PRO A 285 12.36 -4.72 -7.44
CA PRO A 285 13.54 -5.43 -6.99
C PRO A 285 14.75 -5.12 -7.88
N PRO A 286 15.96 -4.94 -7.33
CA PRO A 286 17.14 -4.67 -8.14
C PRO A 286 17.43 -5.80 -9.13
N GLU A 287 17.74 -5.43 -10.38
CA GLU A 287 17.98 -6.36 -11.47
C GLU A 287 19.13 -7.34 -11.14
N GLY A 288 19.01 -8.58 -11.61
CA GLY A 288 20.05 -9.61 -11.42
C GLY A 288 20.18 -10.17 -10.00
N THR A 289 19.38 -9.71 -9.03
CA THR A 289 19.40 -10.24 -7.66
C THR A 289 18.64 -11.57 -7.50
N GLY A 290 17.78 -11.90 -8.47
CA GLY A 290 16.86 -13.04 -8.39
C GLY A 290 15.60 -12.77 -7.56
N ARG A 291 15.48 -11.59 -6.94
CA ARG A 291 14.26 -11.15 -6.28
C ARG A 291 13.19 -10.74 -7.29
N VAL A 292 11.94 -10.96 -6.91
CA VAL A 292 10.73 -10.57 -7.64
C VAL A 292 9.76 -9.76 -6.77
N THR A 293 10.08 -9.59 -5.48
CA THR A 293 9.28 -8.82 -4.52
C THR A 293 9.98 -7.54 -4.07
N ALA A 294 9.29 -6.40 -4.15
CA ALA A 294 9.77 -5.11 -3.64
C ALA A 294 8.93 -4.57 -2.46
N GLY A 295 7.82 -5.20 -2.08
CA GLY A 295 6.97 -4.70 -0.98
C GLY A 295 6.38 -5.81 -0.14
N PHE A 296 6.32 -5.58 1.18
CA PHE A 296 5.66 -6.49 2.13
C PHE A 296 4.12 -6.35 2.12
N ALA A 297 3.60 -5.20 1.74
CA ALA A 297 2.17 -4.90 1.65
C ALA A 297 1.93 -3.90 0.51
N ASP A 298 1.06 -2.92 0.71
CA ASP A 298 0.81 -1.84 -0.23
C ASP A 298 2.12 -1.08 -0.53
N PHE A 299 2.28 -0.47 -1.71
CA PHE A 299 3.46 0.40 -1.95
C PHE A 299 3.26 1.82 -1.46
N VAL A 300 2.11 2.43 -1.72
CA VAL A 300 1.79 3.80 -1.31
C VAL A 300 0.41 3.82 -0.69
N GLN A 301 0.34 4.23 0.57
CA GLN A 301 -0.93 4.46 1.24
C GLN A 301 -1.04 5.89 1.75
N CYS A 302 -2.16 6.55 1.45
CA CYS A 302 -2.47 7.90 1.87
C CYS A 302 -3.71 7.88 2.75
N SER A 303 -3.52 8.09 4.06
CA SER A 303 -4.61 8.06 5.06
C SER A 303 -4.82 9.46 5.65
N GLY A 304 -6.00 10.03 5.40
CA GLY A 304 -6.38 11.35 5.94
C GLY A 304 -5.53 12.51 5.40
N MET A 305 -5.21 12.47 4.11
CA MET A 305 -4.44 13.51 3.42
C MET A 305 -5.29 14.76 3.10
N ARG A 306 -4.65 15.92 2.98
CA ARG A 306 -5.24 17.18 2.49
C ARG A 306 -4.52 17.65 1.21
N GLY A 307 -5.09 18.65 0.55
CA GLY A 307 -4.45 19.26 -0.61
C GLY A 307 -4.43 18.29 -1.79
N ARG A 308 -3.23 18.00 -2.32
CA ARG A 308 -3.05 17.14 -3.50
C ARG A 308 -2.15 15.93 -3.21
N VAL A 309 -2.50 14.78 -3.79
CA VAL A 309 -1.62 13.62 -3.94
C VAL A 309 -1.33 13.45 -5.43
N ASP A 310 -0.08 13.64 -5.82
CA ASP A 310 0.37 13.63 -7.21
C ASP A 310 1.39 12.52 -7.44
N ILE A 311 1.02 11.49 -8.20
CA ILE A 311 1.85 10.32 -8.48
C ILE A 311 2.04 10.25 -9.99
N ARG A 312 3.25 10.52 -10.48
CA ARG A 312 3.49 10.68 -11.92
C ARG A 312 4.73 9.94 -12.38
N GLY A 313 4.60 9.23 -13.50
CA GLY A 313 5.73 8.52 -14.11
C GLY A 313 6.35 7.44 -13.21
N CYS A 314 5.60 6.96 -12.21
CA CYS A 314 6.08 5.96 -11.26
C CYS A 314 5.92 4.53 -11.79
N GLU A 315 6.75 3.62 -11.30
CA GLU A 315 6.63 2.19 -11.58
C GLU A 315 6.42 1.41 -10.29
N PHE A 316 5.44 0.51 -10.30
CA PHE A 316 5.05 -0.35 -9.20
C PHE A 316 5.15 -1.81 -9.64
N ASP A 317 6.17 -2.52 -9.16
CA ASP A 317 6.50 -3.87 -9.58
C ASP A 317 6.76 -4.80 -8.37
N GLY A 318 5.85 -5.75 -8.14
CA GLY A 318 5.98 -6.77 -7.11
C GLY A 318 5.63 -6.34 -5.67
N PRO A 319 4.45 -5.73 -5.40
CA PRO A 319 3.93 -5.59 -4.04
C PRO A 319 3.31 -6.91 -3.54
N HIS A 320 3.05 -7.01 -2.24
CA HIS A 320 2.26 -8.11 -1.64
C HIS A 320 0.80 -7.70 -1.34
N ASP A 321 0.45 -6.47 -1.66
CA ASP A 321 -0.89 -5.91 -1.62
C ASP A 321 -1.00 -4.83 -2.72
N ASP A 322 -1.86 -3.83 -2.55
CA ASP A 322 -2.10 -2.84 -3.60
C ASP A 322 -0.89 -1.98 -3.95
N ALA A 323 -0.80 -1.48 -5.18
CA ALA A 323 0.24 -0.49 -5.45
C ALA A 323 -0.08 0.86 -4.79
N ILE A 324 -1.33 1.33 -4.89
CA ILE A 324 -1.76 2.61 -4.32
C ILE A 324 -3.08 2.43 -3.58
N ASN A 325 -3.16 2.92 -2.33
CA ASN A 325 -4.39 3.05 -1.57
C ASN A 325 -4.56 4.48 -1.03
N VAL A 326 -5.63 5.21 -1.38
CA VAL A 326 -5.90 6.57 -0.87
C VAL A 326 -7.28 6.64 -0.25
N HIS A 327 -7.35 6.94 1.05
CA HIS A 327 -8.61 6.94 1.79
C HIS A 327 -8.61 7.91 3.00
N GLY A 328 -9.80 8.18 3.54
CA GLY A 328 -9.97 8.68 4.91
C GLY A 328 -10.25 7.53 5.89
N THR A 329 -10.57 7.83 7.14
CA THR A 329 -11.00 6.80 8.12
C THR A 329 -12.34 7.18 8.72
N TYR A 330 -13.27 6.23 8.73
CA TYR A 330 -14.48 6.30 9.54
C TYR A 330 -14.16 5.89 10.98
N LEU A 331 -14.64 6.66 11.95
CA LEU A 331 -14.67 6.25 13.36
C LEU A 331 -16.12 5.95 13.75
N ALA A 332 -16.37 4.90 14.53
CA ALA A 332 -17.70 4.66 15.07
C ALA A 332 -18.06 5.76 16.07
N VAL A 333 -19.31 6.25 16.03
CA VAL A 333 -19.83 7.10 17.09
C VAL A 333 -20.30 6.18 18.23
N ALA A 334 -19.53 6.12 19.31
CA ALA A 334 -19.83 5.29 20.47
C ALA A 334 -20.91 5.94 21.35
N THR A 335 -20.76 7.24 21.63
CA THR A 335 -21.76 8.03 22.33
C THR A 335 -21.86 9.43 21.73
N ALA A 336 -23.02 10.06 21.93
CA ALA A 336 -23.25 11.46 21.56
C ALA A 336 -24.20 12.10 22.59
N GLU A 337 -23.81 13.27 23.10
CA GLU A 337 -24.60 14.07 24.05
C GLU A 337 -24.41 15.56 23.78
N ALA A 338 -25.52 16.30 23.63
CA ALA A 338 -25.51 17.71 23.25
C ALA A 338 -24.60 17.95 22.03
N ASN A 339 -23.45 18.60 22.20
CA ASN A 339 -22.46 18.88 21.17
C ASN A 339 -21.17 18.05 21.28
N GLN A 340 -21.18 16.96 22.05
CA GLN A 340 -20.02 16.11 22.28
C GLN A 340 -20.22 14.71 21.68
N LEU A 341 -19.17 14.20 21.02
CA LEU A 341 -19.08 12.87 20.43
C LEU A 341 -17.92 12.09 21.06
N ASP A 342 -18.15 10.85 21.46
CA ASP A 342 -17.08 9.88 21.72
C ASP A 342 -16.93 8.96 20.50
N LEU A 343 -15.72 8.91 19.95
CA LEU A 343 -15.40 8.22 18.71
C LEU A 343 -14.43 7.06 18.93
N GLU A 344 -14.65 5.96 18.22
CA GLU A 344 -13.87 4.73 18.33
C GLU A 344 -13.29 4.28 16.98
N TYR A 345 -12.01 3.91 17.00
CA TYR A 345 -11.43 3.05 15.97
C TYR A 345 -11.98 1.64 16.09
N ARG A 346 -12.27 1.01 14.95
CA ARG A 346 -12.91 -0.32 14.90
C ARG A 346 -12.13 -1.37 14.14
N HIS A 347 -11.15 -0.96 13.35
CA HIS A 347 -10.25 -1.86 12.64
C HIS A 347 -8.95 -2.01 13.44
N ASP A 348 -8.52 -3.25 13.69
CA ASP A 348 -7.39 -3.53 14.59
C ASP A 348 -6.04 -3.00 14.08
N GLN A 349 -5.93 -2.74 12.76
CA GLN A 349 -4.73 -2.18 12.15
C GLN A 349 -4.72 -0.64 12.08
N THR A 350 -5.79 0.03 12.51
CA THR A 350 -5.93 1.49 12.39
C THR A 350 -6.40 2.07 13.71
N GLY A 351 -5.51 2.76 14.43
CA GLY A 351 -5.85 3.44 15.67
C GLY A 351 -4.63 4.08 16.32
N GLY A 352 -4.86 4.81 17.42
CA GLY A 352 -3.78 5.38 18.24
C GLY A 352 -3.24 6.74 17.79
N PHE A 353 -3.87 7.40 16.82
CA PHE A 353 -3.50 8.74 16.33
C PHE A 353 -4.69 9.70 16.27
N PRO A 354 -4.49 11.02 16.18
CA PRO A 354 -5.58 11.99 16.13
C PRO A 354 -6.22 12.07 14.73
N GLN A 355 -7.55 11.94 14.66
CA GLN A 355 -8.30 12.02 13.39
C GLN A 355 -9.00 13.35 13.15
N PHE A 356 -9.09 14.21 14.16
CA PHE A 356 -9.73 15.51 14.07
C PHE A 356 -8.87 16.55 14.79
N ALA A 357 -8.95 17.80 14.32
CA ALA A 357 -8.38 18.97 14.96
C ALA A 357 -9.40 20.11 14.99
N PRO A 358 -9.29 21.06 15.94
CA PRO A 358 -10.12 22.27 15.95
C PRO A 358 -10.12 23.00 14.61
N GLY A 359 -11.31 23.42 14.16
CA GLY A 359 -11.54 24.07 12.88
C GLY A 359 -11.78 23.12 11.70
N GLU A 360 -11.55 21.82 11.87
CA GLU A 360 -11.86 20.83 10.82
C GLU A 360 -13.36 20.50 10.76
N THR A 361 -13.78 19.96 9.63
CA THR A 361 -15.17 19.56 9.38
C THR A 361 -15.35 18.07 9.65
N ILE A 362 -16.30 17.74 10.52
CA ILE A 362 -16.75 16.38 10.81
C ILE A 362 -18.11 16.15 10.17
N GLU A 363 -18.25 15.03 9.45
CA GLU A 363 -19.51 14.57 8.87
C GLU A 363 -19.90 13.23 9.51
N LEU A 364 -21.13 13.16 10.01
CA LEU A 364 -21.73 11.95 10.54
C LEU A 364 -22.52 11.27 9.43
N VAL A 365 -22.31 9.97 9.26
CA VAL A 365 -22.96 9.14 8.23
C VAL A 365 -23.68 7.94 8.85
N ARG A 366 -24.72 7.44 8.18
CA ARG A 366 -25.33 6.13 8.50
C ARG A 366 -24.39 5.01 8.07
N ARG A 367 -23.92 4.18 8.99
CA ARG A 367 -22.95 3.11 8.69
C ARG A 367 -23.37 2.14 7.59
N ARG A 368 -24.66 1.80 7.55
CA ARG A 368 -25.21 0.82 6.58
C ARG A 368 -25.37 1.36 5.16
N THR A 369 -25.46 2.68 4.99
CA THR A 369 -25.75 3.31 3.69
C THR A 369 -24.71 4.34 3.27
N LEU A 370 -23.80 4.69 4.18
CA LEU A 370 -22.78 5.74 4.08
C LEU A 370 -23.35 7.12 3.72
N GLN A 371 -24.65 7.32 3.91
CA GLN A 371 -25.31 8.60 3.62
C GLN A 371 -25.07 9.59 4.77
N PRO A 372 -24.73 10.85 4.46
CA PRO A 372 -24.54 11.89 5.47
C PRO A 372 -25.86 12.22 6.18
N VAL A 373 -25.78 12.45 7.49
CA VAL A 373 -26.92 12.86 8.34
C VAL A 373 -26.68 14.19 9.04
N HIS A 374 -25.44 14.56 9.30
CA HIS A 374 -25.10 15.81 9.96
C HIS A 374 -23.66 16.22 9.68
N THR A 375 -23.40 17.52 9.61
CA THR A 375 -22.07 18.08 9.41
C THR A 375 -21.88 19.21 10.41
N ALA A 376 -20.72 19.25 11.06
CA ALA A 376 -20.38 20.29 12.03
C ALA A 376 -18.90 20.68 11.95
N THR A 377 -18.56 21.81 12.55
CA THR A 377 -17.16 22.22 12.77
C THR A 377 -16.68 21.66 14.10
N VAL A 378 -15.48 21.11 14.13
CA VAL A 378 -14.82 20.64 15.35
C VAL A 378 -14.32 21.85 16.14
N GLU A 379 -14.69 21.95 17.42
CA GLU A 379 -14.22 23.02 18.31
C GLU A 379 -13.07 22.54 19.21
N HIS A 380 -13.18 21.33 19.76
CA HIS A 380 -12.21 20.77 20.68
C HIS A 380 -12.06 19.26 20.50
N VAL A 381 -10.84 18.74 20.68
CA VAL A 381 -10.55 17.31 20.59
C VAL A 381 -9.65 16.89 21.75
N THR A 382 -9.96 15.75 22.37
CA THR A 382 -9.04 15.03 23.25
C THR A 382 -8.99 13.57 22.83
N GLY A 383 -7.88 12.86 23.11
CA GLY A 383 -7.72 11.47 22.67
C GLY A 383 -6.25 11.13 22.39
N PRO A 384 -5.99 10.11 21.54
CA PRO A 384 -4.65 9.66 21.26
C PRO A 384 -3.83 10.72 20.50
N THR A 385 -2.55 10.86 20.85
CA THR A 385 -1.65 11.84 20.24
C THR A 385 -0.98 11.32 18.97
N GLY A 386 -0.95 10.01 18.75
CA GLY A 386 -0.13 9.39 17.70
C GLY A 386 1.34 9.23 18.07
N ARG A 387 1.77 9.74 19.23
CA ARG A 387 3.18 9.93 19.61
C ARG A 387 3.57 9.34 20.95
N ASP A 388 2.64 8.69 21.66
CA ASP A 388 2.91 8.05 22.95
C ASP A 388 1.97 6.86 23.18
N THR A 389 2.51 5.77 23.74
CA THR A 389 1.70 4.56 24.00
C THR A 389 0.62 4.78 25.07
N ALA A 390 0.85 5.70 26.02
CA ALA A 390 -0.07 5.92 27.14
C ALA A 390 -1.42 6.51 26.70
N SER A 391 -1.43 7.35 25.66
CA SER A 391 -2.65 7.95 25.11
C SER A 391 -3.29 7.12 24.00
N SER A 392 -2.59 6.13 23.44
CA SER A 392 -3.01 5.38 22.24
C SER A 392 -4.40 4.73 22.34
N SER A 393 -4.80 4.29 23.53
CA SER A 393 -6.10 3.67 23.83
C SER A 393 -7.11 4.64 24.46
N SER A 394 -6.76 5.92 24.58
CA SER A 394 -7.68 6.93 25.10
C SER A 394 -8.87 7.11 24.15
N PRO A 395 -10.10 7.26 24.68
CA PRO A 395 -11.25 7.56 23.83
C PRO A 395 -11.03 8.90 23.13
N MET A 396 -11.36 8.97 21.83
CA MET A 396 -11.32 10.22 21.10
C MET A 396 -12.62 10.99 21.34
N ARG A 397 -12.56 12.10 22.07
CA ARG A 397 -13.71 12.96 22.34
C ARG A 397 -13.64 14.21 21.49
N VAL A 398 -14.71 14.46 20.73
CA VAL A 398 -14.81 15.58 19.80
C VAL A 398 -16.00 16.45 20.22
N GLY A 399 -15.71 17.69 20.60
CA GLY A 399 -16.72 18.74 20.75
C GLY A 399 -16.94 19.45 19.43
N VAL A 400 -18.19 19.59 19.02
CA VAL A 400 -18.59 20.23 17.76
C VAL A 400 -19.35 21.54 18.00
N ALA A 401 -19.38 22.38 16.97
CA ALA A 401 -20.11 23.64 16.98
C ALA A 401 -21.62 23.40 16.94
N GLY A 402 -22.30 23.81 18.02
CA GLY A 402 -23.76 23.67 18.17
C GLY A 402 -24.22 22.28 18.62
N ASP A 403 -25.42 22.22 19.17
CA ASP A 403 -26.01 20.96 19.64
C ASP A 403 -26.36 20.03 18.47
N LEU A 404 -26.10 18.74 18.65
CA LEU A 404 -26.47 17.69 17.70
C LEU A 404 -28.01 17.55 17.66
N PRO A 405 -28.61 17.43 16.47
CA PRO A 405 -30.05 17.17 16.32
C PRO A 405 -30.52 15.92 17.07
N ALA A 406 -31.78 15.93 17.53
CA ALA A 406 -32.34 14.83 18.35
C ALA A 406 -32.36 13.47 17.63
N ASP A 407 -32.55 13.46 16.30
CA ASP A 407 -32.50 12.28 15.45
C ASP A 407 -31.07 11.74 15.27
N VAL A 408 -30.07 12.62 15.21
CA VAL A 408 -28.64 12.26 15.23
C VAL A 408 -28.27 11.62 16.56
N LEU A 409 -28.69 12.22 17.68
CA LEU A 409 -28.49 11.65 19.01
C LEU A 409 -29.16 10.28 19.16
N ALA A 410 -30.37 10.10 18.62
CA ALA A 410 -31.06 8.81 18.63
C ALA A 410 -30.32 7.76 17.80
N ALA A 411 -29.81 8.12 16.62
CA ALA A 411 -29.03 7.22 15.76
C ALA A 411 -27.67 6.83 16.38
N ALA A 412 -26.99 7.77 17.05
CA ALA A 412 -25.78 7.49 17.79
C ALA A 412 -26.03 6.45 18.90
N ARG A 413 -27.11 6.62 19.69
CA ARG A 413 -27.50 5.65 20.74
C ARG A 413 -27.82 4.25 20.20
N ALA A 414 -28.24 4.16 18.94
CA ALA A 414 -28.48 2.88 18.26
C ALA A 414 -27.20 2.27 17.65
N GLY A 415 -26.05 2.94 17.73
CA GLY A 415 -24.78 2.46 17.15
C GLY A 415 -24.75 2.53 15.62
N GLU A 416 -25.58 3.39 15.03
CA GLU A 416 -25.83 3.44 13.58
C GLU A 416 -24.94 4.44 12.84
N LEU A 417 -24.14 5.23 13.57
CA LEU A 417 -23.37 6.34 13.01
C LEU A 417 -21.86 6.06 12.96
N ALA A 418 -21.24 6.58 11.91
CA ALA A 418 -19.80 6.77 11.81
C ALA A 418 -19.49 8.24 11.55
N ALA A 419 -18.31 8.68 11.96
CA ALA A 419 -17.79 10.01 11.78
C ALA A 419 -16.63 10.00 10.78
N GLU A 420 -16.58 10.99 9.91
CA GLU A 420 -15.51 11.20 8.95
C GLU A 420 -15.00 12.62 8.99
N ASN A 421 -13.69 12.80 8.81
CA ASN A 421 -13.07 14.09 8.65
C ASN A 421 -13.07 14.50 7.17
N THR A 422 -13.98 15.38 6.77
CA THR A 422 -14.12 15.77 5.36
C THR A 422 -13.11 16.85 4.95
N THR A 423 -12.45 17.51 5.91
CA THR A 423 -11.31 18.39 5.64
C THR A 423 -10.11 17.61 5.12
N ARG A 424 -9.89 16.41 5.65
CA ARG A 424 -8.81 15.47 5.30
C ARG A 424 -9.14 14.63 4.06
N THR A 425 -9.45 15.30 2.96
CA THR A 425 -9.70 14.67 1.65
C THR A 425 -8.83 15.31 0.56
N PRO A 426 -7.93 14.58 -0.11
CA PRO A 426 -7.07 15.14 -1.14
C PRO A 426 -7.73 15.09 -2.52
N GLU A 427 -7.30 15.97 -3.43
CA GLU A 427 -7.34 15.73 -4.88
C GLU A 427 -6.27 14.70 -5.24
N VAL A 428 -6.56 13.80 -6.17
CA VAL A 428 -5.62 12.71 -6.54
C VAL A 428 -5.36 12.75 -8.04
N ALA A 429 -4.09 12.74 -8.42
CA ALA A 429 -3.65 12.56 -9.80
C ALA A 429 -2.65 11.41 -9.86
N ILE A 430 -2.95 10.40 -10.69
CA ILE A 430 -2.09 9.24 -10.96
C ILE A 430 -1.88 9.21 -12.46
N VAL A 431 -0.71 9.63 -12.94
CA VAL A 431 -0.47 9.92 -14.37
C VAL A 431 0.76 9.19 -14.89
N GLY A 432 0.63 8.47 -16.01
CA GLY A 432 1.77 7.87 -16.69
C GLY A 432 2.48 6.78 -15.87
N CYS A 433 1.78 6.17 -14.91
CA CYS A 433 2.35 5.15 -14.04
C CYS A 433 2.24 3.75 -14.64
N VAL A 434 3.08 2.83 -14.18
CA VAL A 434 3.06 1.43 -14.63
C VAL A 434 2.93 0.47 -13.47
N PHE A 435 2.03 -0.52 -13.61
CA PHE A 435 1.70 -1.51 -12.59
C PHE A 435 1.96 -2.92 -13.12
N ARG A 436 2.77 -3.70 -12.40
CA ARG A 436 3.20 -5.06 -12.75
C ARG A 436 3.23 -5.95 -11.53
N HIS A 437 3.00 -7.24 -11.75
CA HIS A 437 3.10 -8.28 -10.73
C HIS A 437 2.31 -7.95 -9.44
N VAL A 438 1.17 -7.27 -9.58
CA VAL A 438 0.31 -6.92 -8.44
C VAL A 438 -0.65 -8.08 -8.18
N PRO A 439 -0.65 -8.66 -6.97
CA PRO A 439 -1.51 -9.80 -6.60
C PRO A 439 -2.94 -9.38 -6.28
N THR A 440 -3.17 -8.08 -6.03
CA THR A 440 -4.44 -7.47 -5.61
C THR A 440 -4.83 -6.31 -6.53
N ARG A 441 -5.51 -5.28 -6.00
CA ARG A 441 -5.89 -4.12 -6.80
C ARG A 441 -4.64 -3.31 -7.10
N ALA A 442 -4.50 -2.78 -8.32
CA ALA A 442 -3.40 -1.85 -8.55
C ALA A 442 -3.66 -0.52 -7.83
N ILE A 443 -4.89 0.01 -7.94
CA ILE A 443 -5.29 1.26 -7.28
C ILE A 443 -6.58 1.03 -6.49
N LEU A 444 -6.56 1.25 -5.18
CA LEU A 444 -7.74 1.52 -4.35
C LEU A 444 -7.81 3.01 -4.05
N VAL A 445 -8.89 3.68 -4.42
CA VAL A 445 -9.00 5.15 -4.23
C VAL A 445 -10.40 5.57 -3.83
N THR A 446 -10.50 6.19 -2.64
CA THR A 446 -11.73 6.64 -2.00
C THR A 446 -11.51 8.01 -1.36
N THR A 447 -11.69 9.07 -2.15
CA THR A 447 -11.65 10.46 -1.66
C THR A 447 -12.73 11.30 -2.32
N ARG A 448 -13.21 12.33 -1.60
CA ARG A 448 -14.31 13.20 -2.07
C ARG A 448 -13.94 14.06 -3.27
N ARG A 449 -12.70 14.53 -3.33
CA ARG A 449 -12.28 15.47 -4.37
C ARG A 449 -11.95 14.74 -5.67
N SER A 450 -11.64 15.50 -6.71
CA SER A 450 -11.41 14.94 -8.04
C SER A 450 -10.28 13.91 -8.05
N ILE A 451 -10.52 12.80 -8.73
CA ILE A 451 -9.55 11.74 -8.97
C ILE A 451 -9.29 11.65 -10.48
N ARG A 452 -8.02 11.75 -10.89
CA ARG A 452 -7.57 11.58 -12.27
C ARG A 452 -6.60 10.41 -12.35
N ILE A 453 -6.93 9.40 -13.15
CA ILE A 453 -6.07 8.25 -13.46
C ILE A 453 -5.86 8.25 -14.97
N GLU A 454 -4.70 8.71 -15.40
CA GLU A 454 -4.48 9.08 -16.80
C GLU A 454 -3.22 8.44 -17.38
N THR A 455 -3.31 7.88 -18.58
CA THR A 455 -2.16 7.37 -19.35
C THR A 455 -1.32 6.31 -18.61
N CYS A 456 -1.91 5.61 -17.63
CA CYS A 456 -1.27 4.53 -16.90
C CYS A 456 -1.32 3.21 -17.65
N ARG A 457 -0.42 2.29 -17.32
CA ARG A 457 -0.35 0.93 -17.89
C ARG A 457 -0.48 -0.13 -16.81
N PHE A 458 -1.44 -1.02 -16.97
CA PHE A 458 -1.72 -2.14 -16.06
C PHE A 458 -1.44 -3.45 -16.78
N GLU A 459 -0.59 -4.30 -16.18
CA GLU A 459 -0.13 -5.54 -16.80
C GLU A 459 -0.45 -6.75 -15.94
N SER A 460 -1.33 -7.62 -16.44
CA SER A 460 -1.62 -8.95 -15.87
C SER A 460 -2.07 -8.93 -14.41
N ILE A 461 -2.80 -7.88 -14.02
CA ILE A 461 -3.39 -7.73 -12.67
C ILE A 461 -4.49 -8.78 -12.48
N THR A 462 -4.41 -9.54 -11.38
CA THR A 462 -5.29 -10.69 -11.13
C THR A 462 -6.54 -10.37 -10.33
N MET A 463 -6.59 -9.17 -9.74
CA MET A 463 -7.76 -8.53 -9.11
C MET A 463 -8.14 -7.26 -9.92
N PRO A 464 -9.18 -6.49 -9.53
CA PRO A 464 -9.56 -5.29 -10.26
C PRO A 464 -8.39 -4.31 -10.41
N CYS A 465 -8.15 -3.79 -11.62
CA CYS A 465 -7.06 -2.83 -11.82
C CYS A 465 -7.28 -1.57 -10.97
N ILE A 466 -8.52 -1.08 -10.94
CA ILE A 466 -8.94 0.06 -10.12
C ILE A 466 -10.13 -0.37 -9.29
N GLN A 467 -10.10 -0.09 -7.99
CA GLN A 467 -11.23 -0.27 -7.09
C GLN A 467 -11.59 1.05 -6.41
N ILE A 468 -12.88 1.30 -6.31
CA ILE A 468 -13.48 2.35 -5.49
C ILE A 468 -14.38 1.63 -4.48
N ALA A 469 -14.02 1.74 -3.20
CA ALA A 469 -14.70 1.06 -2.10
C ALA A 469 -15.15 2.08 -1.03
N GLY A 470 -15.03 1.70 0.23
CA GLY A 470 -15.40 2.50 1.38
C GLY A 470 -16.51 1.82 2.17
N ASP A 471 -16.31 1.72 3.47
CA ASP A 471 -17.24 1.05 4.37
C ASP A 471 -17.05 1.52 5.81
N ALA A 472 -18.08 1.34 6.64
CA ALA A 472 -18.04 1.59 8.08
C ALA A 472 -18.41 0.30 8.85
N VAL A 473 -17.87 -0.83 8.39
CA VAL A 473 -18.21 -2.17 8.89
C VAL A 473 -16.96 -3.03 9.07
N ASP A 474 -16.10 -3.10 8.05
CA ASP A 474 -14.95 -4.00 7.95
C ASP A 474 -13.64 -3.22 8.03
N TRP A 475 -13.21 -2.55 6.94
CA TRP A 475 -11.96 -1.78 6.90
C TRP A 475 -12.08 -0.40 7.54
N TRP A 476 -13.30 0.14 7.64
CA TRP A 476 -13.54 1.49 8.17
C TRP A 476 -12.80 2.58 7.38
N GLU A 477 -12.55 2.34 6.11
CA GLU A 477 -11.97 3.30 5.18
C GLU A 477 -13.07 4.18 4.57
N SER A 478 -12.87 5.49 4.61
CA SER A 478 -13.87 6.48 4.21
C SER A 478 -13.51 7.19 2.91
N GLY A 479 -14.49 7.88 2.33
CA GLY A 479 -14.26 8.76 1.18
C GLY A 479 -15.17 8.44 0.00
N PRO A 480 -16.45 8.88 0.03
CA PRO A 480 -17.31 8.78 -1.13
C PRO A 480 -16.73 9.60 -2.29
N VAL A 481 -16.39 8.96 -3.41
CA VAL A 481 -15.94 9.68 -4.61
C VAL A 481 -17.06 10.47 -5.26
N THR A 482 -16.74 11.62 -5.86
CA THR A 482 -17.74 12.47 -6.53
C THR A 482 -17.48 12.65 -8.04
N ASP A 483 -16.20 12.76 -8.42
CA ASP A 483 -15.73 12.99 -9.79
C ASP A 483 -14.45 12.17 -10.03
N VAL A 484 -14.55 11.12 -10.84
CA VAL A 484 -13.43 10.27 -11.21
C VAL A 484 -13.29 10.23 -12.73
N ALA A 485 -12.07 10.43 -13.22
CA ALA A 485 -11.73 10.28 -14.62
C ALA A 485 -10.62 9.25 -14.80
N ILE A 486 -10.90 8.26 -15.62
CA ILE A 486 -10.01 7.17 -15.99
C ILE A 486 -9.80 7.28 -17.50
N ILE A 487 -8.72 7.96 -17.91
CA ILE A 487 -8.56 8.43 -19.29
C ILE A 487 -7.27 7.94 -19.93
N GLY A 488 -7.35 7.39 -21.14
CA GLY A 488 -6.15 7.08 -21.94
C GLY A 488 -5.28 5.96 -21.37
N ASN A 489 -5.82 5.14 -20.46
CA ASN A 489 -5.05 4.07 -19.82
C ASN A 489 -5.00 2.82 -20.70
N THR A 490 -3.96 2.03 -20.49
CA THR A 490 -3.73 0.76 -21.17
C THR A 490 -3.86 -0.40 -20.18
N PHE A 491 -4.82 -1.28 -20.39
CA PHE A 491 -5.04 -2.47 -19.58
C PHE A 491 -4.73 -3.72 -20.40
N ARG A 492 -3.88 -4.61 -19.87
CA ARG A 492 -3.43 -5.82 -20.56
C ARG A 492 -3.67 -7.06 -19.71
N ASP A 493 -4.16 -8.12 -20.36
CA ASP A 493 -4.46 -9.41 -19.76
C ASP A 493 -5.38 -9.34 -18.52
N VAL A 494 -6.43 -8.51 -18.59
CA VAL A 494 -7.37 -8.27 -17.48
C VAL A 494 -8.24 -9.50 -17.21
N SER A 495 -8.19 -10.04 -15.99
CA SER A 495 -8.98 -11.21 -15.57
C SER A 495 -10.09 -10.94 -14.56
N ALA A 496 -10.07 -9.79 -13.86
CA ALA A 496 -10.99 -9.51 -12.76
C ALA A 496 -11.65 -8.11 -12.86
N GLY A 497 -11.70 -7.55 -14.07
CA GLY A 497 -12.25 -6.22 -14.32
C GLY A 497 -11.20 -5.10 -14.33
N THR A 498 -11.43 -4.09 -15.16
CA THR A 498 -10.65 -2.84 -15.14
C THR A 498 -11.06 -1.96 -13.96
N LEU A 499 -12.36 -1.96 -13.62
CA LEU A 499 -12.94 -1.10 -12.61
C LEU A 499 -13.95 -1.86 -11.74
N VAL A 500 -13.81 -1.80 -10.43
CA VAL A 500 -14.86 -2.25 -9.49
C VAL A 500 -15.24 -1.11 -8.56
N VAL A 501 -16.52 -0.78 -8.52
CA VAL A 501 -17.12 0.15 -7.55
C VAL A 501 -17.98 -0.67 -6.61
N ALA A 502 -17.55 -0.82 -5.36
CA ALA A 502 -18.16 -1.73 -4.41
C ALA A 502 -18.08 -1.21 -2.97
N PRO A 503 -18.80 -0.13 -2.62
CA PRO A 503 -18.91 0.31 -1.23
C PRO A 503 -19.52 -0.80 -0.36
N GLY A 504 -19.10 -0.90 0.90
CA GLY A 504 -19.54 -1.91 1.88
C GLY A 504 -20.97 -1.72 2.38
N ILE A 505 -21.92 -1.51 1.46
CA ILE A 505 -23.35 -1.34 1.70
C ILE A 505 -24.13 -2.54 1.14
N PRO A 506 -25.39 -2.74 1.57
CA PRO A 506 -26.28 -3.73 0.95
C PRO A 506 -26.50 -3.45 -0.55
N ALA A 507 -26.84 -4.49 -1.33
CA ALA A 507 -26.99 -4.44 -2.79
C ALA A 507 -28.10 -3.49 -3.31
N GLU A 508 -29.02 -3.06 -2.44
CA GLU A 508 -30.08 -2.09 -2.76
C GLU A 508 -29.90 -0.76 -2.00
N GLY A 509 -28.70 -0.52 -1.48
CA GLY A 509 -28.38 0.73 -0.80
C GLY A 509 -28.34 1.91 -1.78
N PRO A 510 -28.58 3.14 -1.30
CA PRO A 510 -28.48 4.32 -2.14
C PRO A 510 -27.05 4.51 -2.67
N ALA A 511 -26.91 5.22 -3.78
CA ALA A 511 -25.60 5.55 -4.32
C ALA A 511 -24.75 6.32 -3.30
N VAL A 512 -23.55 5.79 -3.05
CA VAL A 512 -22.50 6.38 -2.21
C VAL A 512 -21.57 7.22 -3.09
N HIS A 513 -21.27 6.72 -4.28
CA HIS A 513 -20.33 7.31 -5.21
C HIS A 513 -21.04 8.11 -6.30
N GLY A 514 -20.39 9.19 -6.75
CA GLY A 514 -20.87 10.11 -7.77
C GLY A 514 -20.70 9.58 -9.19
N ALA A 515 -19.98 10.34 -10.03
CA ALA A 515 -19.81 10.06 -11.44
C ALA A 515 -18.40 9.53 -11.74
N ILE A 516 -18.33 8.59 -12.68
CA ILE A 516 -17.08 8.08 -13.25
C ILE A 516 -17.11 8.25 -14.77
N VAL A 517 -16.04 8.85 -15.30
CA VAL A 517 -15.75 8.93 -16.72
C VAL A 517 -14.65 7.92 -17.06
N PHE A 518 -14.92 7.03 -18.01
CA PHE A 518 -14.00 6.02 -18.51
C PHE A 518 -13.79 6.25 -20.01
N GLU A 519 -12.74 6.98 -20.37
CA GLU A 519 -12.59 7.54 -21.72
C GLU A 519 -11.28 7.19 -22.40
N ALA A 520 -11.31 6.90 -23.70
CA ALA A 520 -10.12 6.69 -24.53
C ALA A 520 -9.17 5.59 -24.00
N ASN A 521 -9.68 4.61 -23.25
CA ASN A 521 -8.87 3.52 -22.71
C ASN A 521 -8.73 2.37 -23.72
N ASP A 522 -7.59 1.69 -23.68
CA ASP A 522 -7.30 0.49 -24.46
C ASP A 522 -7.30 -0.72 -23.51
N VAL A 523 -8.32 -1.58 -23.64
CA VAL A 523 -8.58 -2.70 -22.74
C VAL A 523 -8.46 -4.02 -23.47
N GLU A 524 -7.49 -4.84 -23.05
CA GLU A 524 -7.35 -6.22 -23.49
C GLU A 524 -7.80 -7.18 -22.38
N LEU A 525 -8.88 -7.92 -22.66
CA LEU A 525 -9.54 -8.81 -21.71
C LEU A 525 -9.07 -10.27 -21.87
N THR A 526 -8.89 -10.98 -20.76
CA THR A 526 -8.91 -12.46 -20.74
C THR A 526 -10.24 -13.02 -20.27
N GLU A 527 -10.99 -12.24 -19.49
CA GLU A 527 -12.31 -12.57 -18.96
C GLU A 527 -13.34 -11.46 -19.33
N PRO A 528 -14.64 -11.75 -19.38
CA PRO A 528 -15.65 -10.82 -19.89
C PRO A 528 -15.80 -9.48 -19.16
N LEU A 529 -15.46 -9.42 -17.87
CA LEU A 529 -15.78 -8.26 -17.05
C LEU A 529 -14.91 -7.05 -17.40
N ILE A 530 -15.54 -5.94 -17.78
CA ILE A 530 -14.92 -4.61 -17.84
C ILE A 530 -15.08 -3.95 -16.48
N ALA A 531 -16.34 -3.79 -16.03
CA ALA A 531 -16.64 -3.09 -14.80
C ALA A 531 -17.78 -3.72 -14.00
N GLU A 532 -17.67 -3.66 -12.67
CA GLU A 532 -18.74 -3.94 -11.71
C GLU A 532 -19.08 -2.64 -10.95
N LEU A 533 -20.34 -2.21 -11.00
CA LEU A 533 -20.76 -0.88 -10.58
C LEU A 533 -21.90 -0.96 -9.55
N ARG A 534 -21.55 -0.97 -8.27
CA ARG A 534 -22.49 -0.96 -7.13
C ARG A 534 -22.46 0.38 -6.40
N GLY A 535 -23.62 0.88 -5.99
CA GLY A 535 -23.72 2.11 -5.19
C GLY A 535 -23.13 3.34 -5.90
N LEU A 536 -23.23 3.40 -7.23
CA LEU A 536 -22.72 4.47 -8.09
C LEU A 536 -23.88 5.24 -8.73
N ARG A 537 -23.74 6.57 -8.91
CA ARG A 537 -24.76 7.36 -9.62
C ARG A 537 -24.66 7.21 -11.14
N SER A 538 -23.48 7.43 -11.70
CA SER A 538 -23.30 7.35 -13.16
C SER A 538 -21.92 6.85 -13.58
N PHE A 539 -21.92 6.08 -14.66
CA PHE A 539 -20.74 5.61 -15.37
C PHE A 539 -20.88 5.98 -16.84
N ILE A 540 -19.96 6.80 -17.32
CA ILE A 540 -19.94 7.32 -18.67
C ILE A 540 -18.68 6.81 -19.36
N ALA A 541 -18.85 5.93 -20.33
CA ALA A 541 -17.77 5.35 -21.11
C ALA A 541 -17.80 5.88 -22.54
N ARG A 542 -16.66 6.40 -23.02
CA ARG A 542 -16.53 6.94 -24.37
C ARG A 542 -15.21 6.57 -25.00
N ASP A 543 -15.21 6.40 -26.30
CA ASP A 543 -14.00 6.25 -27.10
C ASP A 543 -13.03 5.12 -26.67
N ASN A 544 -13.53 4.09 -25.98
CA ASN A 544 -12.71 2.96 -25.52
C ASN A 544 -12.51 1.91 -26.62
N VAL A 545 -11.30 1.36 -26.67
CA VAL A 545 -10.93 0.23 -27.53
C VAL A 545 -10.93 -1.04 -26.70
N LEU A 546 -11.70 -2.05 -27.14
CA LEU A 546 -11.79 -3.34 -26.47
C LEU A 546 -11.21 -4.43 -27.39
N SER A 547 -10.33 -5.26 -26.84
CA SER A 547 -9.79 -6.43 -27.54
C SER A 547 -9.73 -7.65 -26.62
N TRP A 548 -9.58 -8.83 -27.21
CA TRP A 548 -9.40 -10.08 -26.49
C TRP A 548 -7.95 -10.53 -26.57
N SER A 549 -7.39 -10.87 -25.41
CA SER A 549 -6.08 -11.51 -25.32
C SER A 549 -6.10 -12.86 -26.01
N ARG A 550 -4.95 -13.28 -26.56
CA ARG A 550 -4.75 -14.65 -27.06
C ARG A 550 -4.89 -15.71 -25.96
N ARG A 551 -4.84 -15.29 -24.69
CA ARG A 551 -5.01 -16.14 -23.51
C ARG A 551 -6.49 -16.31 -23.11
N ALA A 552 -7.42 -15.57 -23.73
CA ALA A 552 -8.84 -15.69 -23.44
C ALA A 552 -9.38 -17.08 -23.82
N ALA A 553 -10.35 -17.58 -23.06
CA ALA A 553 -10.99 -18.86 -23.34
C ALA A 553 -11.68 -18.87 -24.71
N PRO A 554 -11.64 -19.97 -25.50
CA PRO A 554 -12.31 -20.03 -26.79
C PRO A 554 -13.85 -19.96 -26.64
N GLY A 555 -14.49 -18.98 -27.27
CA GLY A 555 -15.96 -18.86 -27.31
C GLY A 555 -16.44 -17.44 -27.62
N HIS A 556 -17.72 -17.27 -27.96
CA HIS A 556 -18.34 -15.95 -28.07
C HIS A 556 -18.54 -15.37 -26.66
N VAL A 557 -17.53 -14.66 -26.16
CA VAL A 557 -17.64 -13.91 -24.92
C VAL A 557 -17.89 -12.44 -25.29
N LEU A 558 -19.03 -11.91 -24.87
CA LEU A 558 -19.32 -10.47 -24.96
C LEU A 558 -18.62 -9.81 -23.78
N ALA A 559 -18.01 -8.63 -23.99
CA ALA A 559 -17.51 -7.84 -22.88
C ALA A 559 -18.71 -7.34 -22.03
N VAL A 560 -18.54 -7.24 -20.71
CA VAL A 560 -19.63 -7.04 -19.76
C VAL A 560 -19.38 -5.83 -18.86
N VAL A 561 -20.41 -5.02 -18.68
CA VAL A 561 -20.55 -4.09 -17.56
C VAL A 561 -21.68 -4.61 -16.67
N SER A 562 -21.35 -4.96 -15.42
CA SER A 562 -22.34 -5.31 -14.39
C SER A 562 -22.65 -4.08 -13.57
N ALA A 563 -23.93 -3.74 -13.38
CA ALA A 563 -24.32 -2.54 -12.65
C ALA A 563 -25.63 -2.71 -11.87
N ASP A 564 -25.74 -2.06 -10.70
CA ASP A 564 -27.03 -1.96 -10.00
C ASP A 564 -28.11 -1.37 -10.93
N PRO A 565 -29.40 -1.68 -10.69
CA PRO A 565 -30.50 -1.15 -11.49
C PRO A 565 -30.50 0.38 -11.63
N ASP A 566 -30.11 1.09 -10.58
CA ASP A 566 -30.19 2.55 -10.50
C ASP A 566 -28.94 3.28 -11.05
N VAL A 567 -27.88 2.55 -11.44
CA VAL A 567 -26.70 3.20 -12.04
C VAL A 567 -27.00 3.66 -13.46
N LEU A 568 -26.82 4.95 -13.74
CA LEU A 568 -26.86 5.42 -15.13
C LEU A 568 -25.60 4.94 -15.86
N VAL A 569 -25.75 4.08 -16.85
CA VAL A 569 -24.65 3.58 -17.69
C VAL A 569 -24.82 4.14 -19.09
N GLU A 570 -23.90 5.00 -19.49
CA GLU A 570 -23.80 5.54 -20.84
C GLU A 570 -22.54 4.97 -21.51
N TRP A 571 -22.69 4.37 -22.69
CA TRP A 571 -21.57 3.83 -23.45
C TRP A 571 -21.62 4.32 -24.90
N GLU A 572 -20.63 5.12 -25.28
CA GLU A 572 -20.43 5.65 -26.63
C GLU A 572 -19.24 4.93 -27.29
N GLY A 573 -19.47 4.33 -28.46
CA GLY A 573 -18.46 3.51 -29.16
C GLY A 573 -17.62 4.28 -30.19
N VAL A 574 -16.41 3.79 -30.47
CA VAL A 574 -15.56 4.25 -31.59
C VAL A 574 -15.87 3.44 -32.85
N GLY A 575 -16.50 4.07 -33.84
CA GLY A 575 -16.68 3.47 -35.18
C GLY A 575 -17.46 2.14 -35.19
N SER A 576 -17.50 1.47 -36.35
CA SER A 576 -18.33 0.26 -36.56
C SER A 576 -17.76 -1.04 -35.98
N ASP A 577 -16.50 -1.04 -35.54
CA ASP A 577 -15.72 -2.28 -35.36
C ASP A 577 -15.32 -2.58 -33.90
N SER A 578 -15.56 -1.67 -32.95
CA SER A 578 -15.36 -1.94 -31.51
C SER A 578 -16.61 -2.61 -30.91
N PRO A 579 -16.49 -3.75 -30.21
CA PRO A 579 -17.65 -4.43 -29.64
C PRO A 579 -18.30 -3.56 -28.55
N PHE A 580 -19.62 -3.37 -28.64
CA PHE A 580 -20.39 -2.78 -27.55
C PHE A 580 -20.51 -3.79 -26.40
N PRO A 581 -20.24 -3.39 -25.15
CA PRO A 581 -20.41 -4.29 -24.03
C PRO A 581 -21.89 -4.53 -23.73
N THR A 582 -22.18 -5.72 -23.22
CA THR A 582 -23.48 -6.05 -22.66
C THR A 582 -23.56 -5.45 -21.25
N VAL A 583 -24.60 -4.65 -20.99
CA VAL A 583 -24.89 -4.16 -19.64
C VAL A 583 -25.83 -5.15 -18.94
N LEU A 584 -25.35 -5.78 -17.87
CA LEU A 584 -26.13 -6.67 -17.02
C LEU A 584 -26.63 -5.89 -15.79
N ARG A 585 -27.92 -6.07 -15.47
CA ARG A 585 -28.65 -5.32 -14.43
C ARG A 585 -29.11 -6.17 -13.25
N ASP A 586 -28.59 -7.39 -13.14
CA ASP A 586 -29.04 -8.37 -12.15
C ASP A 586 -27.81 -8.95 -11.42
N LEU A 587 -27.61 -8.54 -10.18
CA LEU A 587 -26.52 -9.04 -9.33
C LEU A 587 -26.99 -10.34 -8.65
N GLY A 588 -26.70 -11.48 -9.27
CA GLY A 588 -26.43 -12.67 -8.46
C GLY A 588 -25.27 -12.39 -7.50
N GLU A 589 -25.24 -13.02 -6.33
CA GLU A 589 -24.16 -12.82 -5.35
C GLU A 589 -22.78 -12.98 -6.02
N THR A 590 -22.03 -11.87 -6.19
CA THR A 590 -20.71 -11.88 -6.83
C THR A 590 -19.64 -12.47 -5.89
N PRO A 591 -18.71 -13.32 -6.39
CA PRO A 591 -17.75 -14.07 -5.57
C PRO A 591 -16.58 -13.26 -4.99
N TRP A 592 -16.43 -11.98 -5.31
CA TRP A 592 -15.28 -11.16 -4.88
C TRP A 592 -15.40 -10.54 -3.48
N ARG A 593 -16.31 -11.04 -2.64
CA ARG A 593 -16.24 -10.79 -1.21
C ARG A 593 -15.05 -11.56 -0.64
N VAL A 594 -13.91 -10.90 -0.55
CA VAL A 594 -12.79 -11.45 0.21
C VAL A 594 -12.32 -10.38 1.19
N SER A 595 -12.51 -10.74 2.46
CA SER A 595 -11.83 -10.30 3.67
C SER A 595 -10.38 -9.89 3.47
#